data_AF-A0A2A5M4Y8-F1
#
_entry.id   AF-A0A2A5M4Y8-F1
#
_cell.length_a   1.000
_cell.length_b   1.000
_cell.length_c   1.000
_cell.angle_alpha   90.00
_cell.angle_beta   90.00
_cell.angle_gamma   90.00
#
_symmetry.space_group_name_H-M   'P 1'
#
loop_
_entity.id
_entity.type
_entity.pdbx_description
1 polymer ?
#
loop_
_entity_poly.entity_id
_entity_poly.type
_entity_poly.pdbx_seq_one_letter_code
_entity_poly.pdbx_strand_id
1 'polypeptide(L)'
;MMRKYSDKKNAQTQNYYKDRFYHAPHTVKSDVNESVFKDDFEVLKTQVEILNSFVELDFWVIEIKKEDNIKTLQMLKTLGYLSFTE
;
A
#
# COMPACT_ATOMS: atom_id res chain seq x y z
N MET A 1 43.68 41.48 29.42
CA MET A 1 42.21 41.41 29.64
C MET A 1 41.71 40.10 29.04
N MET A 2 41.13 39.21 29.85
CA MET A 2 40.76 37.86 29.42
C MET A 2 39.45 37.90 28.61
N ARG A 3 39.41 37.21 27.46
CA ARG A 3 38.21 37.17 26.60
C ARG A 3 37.09 36.45 27.37
N LYS A 4 35.93 37.09 27.53
CA LYS A 4 34.77 36.50 28.24
C LYS A 4 34.42 35.14 27.62
N TYR A 5 34.36 34.11 28.46
CA TYR A 5 33.87 32.79 28.07
C TYR A 5 32.40 32.91 27.68
N SER A 6 32.04 32.38 26.51
CA SER A 6 30.66 32.20 26.09
C SER A 6 30.48 30.70 25.85
N ASP A 7 29.51 30.10 26.54
CA ASP A 7 29.15 28.71 26.31
C ASP A 7 28.72 28.55 24.86
N LYS A 8 29.56 27.90 24.06
CA LYS A 8 29.19 27.49 22.70
C LYS A 8 28.22 26.32 22.86
N LYS A 9 26.95 26.61 23.16
CA LYS A 9 25.88 25.63 23.06
C LYS A 9 26.03 24.96 21.70
N ASN A 10 26.23 23.64 21.70
CA ASN A 10 26.57 22.80 20.55
C ASN A 10 26.27 23.47 19.20
N ALA A 11 27.31 24.03 18.57
CA ALA A 11 27.24 24.53 17.19
C ALA A 11 27.20 23.37 16.17
N GLN A 12 27.15 22.13 16.66
CA GLN A 12 26.81 20.97 15.87
C GLN A 12 25.31 21.04 15.56
N THR A 13 25.02 21.94 14.61
CA THR A 13 23.77 22.09 13.89
C THR A 13 23.10 20.73 13.79
N GLN A 14 21.93 20.59 14.42
CA GLN A 14 21.07 19.43 14.27
C GLN A 14 21.09 19.03 12.80
N ASN A 15 21.64 17.87 12.50
CA ASN A 15 21.72 17.45 11.12
C ASN A 15 20.29 17.18 10.64
N TYR A 16 19.76 18.08 9.82
CA TYR A 16 18.46 17.95 9.19
C TYR A 16 18.54 16.90 8.07
N TYR A 17 18.79 15.65 8.44
CA TYR A 17 18.91 14.51 7.51
C TYR A 17 17.57 14.09 6.89
N LYS A 18 16.61 15.00 6.74
CA LYS A 18 15.32 14.69 6.10
C LYS A 18 15.47 14.33 4.62
N ASP A 19 16.58 14.75 3.99
CA ASP A 19 16.79 14.70 2.54
C ASP A 19 17.89 13.70 2.11
N ARG A 20 18.28 12.77 2.99
CA ARG A 20 19.31 11.75 2.63
C ARG A 20 18.73 10.48 2.01
N PHE A 21 17.42 10.30 2.09
CA PHE A 21 16.73 9.14 1.55
C PHE A 21 15.68 9.61 0.57
N TYR A 22 15.71 9.04 -0.62
CA TYR A 22 14.67 9.24 -1.62
C TYR A 22 13.34 8.70 -1.07
N HIS A 23 12.34 9.57 -1.00
CA HIS A 23 10.97 9.17 -0.68
C HIS A 23 10.26 8.93 -2.00
N ALA A 24 10.05 7.67 -2.34
CA ALA A 24 9.32 7.33 -3.57
C ALA A 24 7.90 7.90 -3.48
N PRO A 25 7.42 8.60 -4.52
CA PRO A 25 6.04 9.06 -4.56
C PRO A 25 5.12 7.84 -4.54
N HIS A 26 4.06 7.93 -3.74
CA HIS A 26 3.01 6.92 -3.76
C HIS A 26 2.12 7.13 -4.98
N THR A 27 1.79 6.02 -5.61
CA THR A 27 0.73 5.88 -6.61
C THR A 27 -0.63 6.18 -5.98
N VAL A 28 -1.54 6.74 -6.78
CA VAL A 28 -2.90 7.05 -6.33
C VAL A 28 -3.70 5.75 -6.22
N LYS A 29 -4.32 5.55 -5.06
CA LYS A 29 -5.25 4.44 -4.81
C LYS A 29 -6.67 4.95 -4.97
N SER A 30 -7.42 4.26 -5.82
CA SER A 30 -8.81 4.59 -6.15
C SER A 30 -9.75 3.58 -5.52
N ASP A 31 -10.99 4.00 -5.24
CA ASP A 31 -12.02 3.10 -4.71
C ASP A 31 -12.47 2.11 -5.80
N VAL A 32 -12.68 0.85 -5.41
CA VAL A 32 -13.08 -0.22 -6.34
C VAL A 32 -14.49 -0.02 -6.87
N ASN A 33 -15.36 0.64 -6.09
CA ASN A 33 -16.76 0.89 -6.47
C ASN A 33 -16.90 1.85 -7.67
N GLU A 34 -15.86 2.62 -7.98
CA GLU A 34 -15.82 3.53 -9.13
C GLU A 34 -15.17 2.89 -10.36
N SER A 35 -14.73 1.64 -10.26
CA SER A 35 -13.97 0.93 -11.27
C SER A 35 -14.76 -0.18 -11.98
N VAL A 36 -14.18 -0.73 -13.05
CA VAL A 36 -14.72 -1.88 -13.79
C VAL A 36 -14.80 -3.15 -12.93
N PHE A 37 -14.05 -3.21 -11.82
CA PHE A 37 -13.99 -4.36 -10.93
C PHE A 37 -15.10 -4.39 -9.87
N LYS A 38 -16.03 -3.43 -9.89
CA LYS A 38 -17.09 -3.32 -8.88
C LYS A 38 -17.92 -4.59 -8.76
N ASP A 39 -18.40 -5.12 -9.88
CA ASP A 39 -19.31 -6.28 -9.89
C ASP A 39 -18.58 -7.53 -9.36
N ASP A 40 -17.32 -7.72 -9.77
CA ASP A 40 -16.47 -8.82 -9.29
C ASP A 40 -16.15 -8.68 -7.79
N PHE A 41 -15.91 -7.46 -7.32
CA PHE A 41 -15.69 -7.16 -5.90
C PHE A 41 -16.92 -7.48 -5.06
N GLU A 42 -18.12 -7.12 -5.51
CA GLU A 42 -19.37 -7.45 -4.83
C GLU A 42 -19.56 -8.96 -4.69
N VAL A 43 -19.29 -9.72 -5.75
CA VAL A 43 -19.35 -11.19 -5.72
C VAL A 43 -18.31 -11.75 -4.73
N LEU A 44 -17.07 -11.28 -4.80
CA LEU A 44 -15.98 -11.79 -3.96
C LEU A 44 -16.23 -11.52 -2.46
N LYS A 45 -16.77 -10.33 -2.14
CA LYS A 45 -17.08 -9.90 -0.77
C LYS A 45 -18.12 -10.78 -0.07
N THR A 46 -18.98 -11.48 -0.82
CA THR A 46 -19.96 -12.39 -0.20
C THR A 46 -19.34 -13.66 0.36
N GLN A 47 -18.17 -14.07 -0.14
CA GLN A 47 -17.57 -15.35 0.19
C GLN A 47 -16.25 -15.26 0.94
N VAL A 48 -15.51 -14.16 0.77
CA VAL A 48 -14.17 -13.98 1.34
C VAL A 48 -14.15 -12.71 2.18
N GLU A 49 -13.48 -12.77 3.32
CA GLU A 49 -13.22 -11.59 4.14
C GLU A 49 -12.09 -10.77 3.51
N ILE A 50 -12.46 -9.65 2.89
CA ILE A 50 -11.52 -8.73 2.24
C ILE A 50 -11.03 -7.72 3.28
N LEU A 51 -9.73 -7.71 3.55
CA LEU A 51 -9.08 -6.80 4.49
C LEU A 51 -8.91 -5.40 3.89
N ASN A 52 -8.53 -5.35 2.62
CA ASN A 52 -8.35 -4.11 1.86
C ASN A 52 -8.60 -4.37 0.38
N SER A 53 -9.12 -3.38 -0.33
CA SER A 53 -9.44 -3.49 -1.75
C SER A 53 -9.30 -2.11 -2.38
N PHE A 54 -8.48 -1.98 -3.41
CA PHE A 54 -8.26 -0.70 -4.10
C PHE A 54 -7.80 -0.93 -5.53
N VAL A 55 -7.95 0.09 -6.37
CA VAL A 55 -7.41 0.10 -7.73
C VAL A 55 -6.19 1.02 -7.77
N GLU A 56 -5.08 0.49 -8.29
CA GLU A 56 -3.81 1.19 -8.41
C GLU A 56 -3.23 0.92 -9.80
N LEU A 57 -2.90 1.98 -10.56
CA LEU A 57 -2.37 1.88 -11.92
C LEU A 57 -3.22 0.97 -12.84
N ASP A 58 -4.55 1.09 -12.77
CA ASP A 58 -5.54 0.25 -13.49
C ASP A 58 -5.58 -1.23 -13.10
N PHE A 59 -4.83 -1.62 -12.05
CA PHE A 59 -4.88 -2.97 -11.48
C PHE A 59 -5.72 -3.00 -10.21
N TRP A 60 -6.55 -4.02 -10.09
CA TRP A 60 -7.26 -4.30 -8.86
C TRP A 60 -6.38 -5.06 -7.88
N VAL A 61 -6.19 -4.50 -6.69
CA VAL A 61 -5.41 -5.08 -5.61
C VAL A 61 -6.35 -5.45 -4.46
N ILE A 62 -6.22 -6.69 -4.00
CA ILE A 62 -7.05 -7.28 -2.94
C ILE A 62 -6.13 -7.85 -1.87
N GLU A 63 -6.33 -7.42 -0.63
CA GLU A 63 -5.68 -7.98 0.53
C GLU A 63 -6.67 -8.91 1.24
N ILE A 64 -6.28 -10.17 1.42
CA ILE A 64 -7.09 -11.23 2.03
C ILE A 64 -6.31 -11.92 3.14
N LYS A 65 -7.03 -12.69 3.97
CA LYS A 65 -6.40 -13.61 4.91
C LYS A 65 -5.74 -14.76 4.19
N LYS A 66 -4.60 -15.22 4.70
CA LYS A 66 -3.81 -16.32 4.10
C LYS A 66 -4.62 -17.62 3.99
N GLU A 67 -5.55 -17.83 4.92
CA GLU A 67 -6.43 -19.00 4.99
C GLU A 67 -7.39 -19.06 3.80
N ASP A 68 -7.78 -17.91 3.24
CA ASP A 68 -8.73 -17.78 2.14
C ASP A 68 -8.06 -17.77 0.76
N ASN A 69 -6.74 -17.93 0.67
CA ASN A 69 -5.98 -17.85 -0.59
C ASN A 69 -6.52 -18.80 -1.67
N ILE A 70 -6.67 -20.09 -1.36
CA ILE A 70 -7.12 -21.09 -2.33
C ILE A 70 -8.55 -20.80 -2.78
N LYS A 71 -9.42 -20.43 -1.82
CA LYS A 71 -10.82 -20.11 -2.09
C LYS A 71 -10.93 -18.88 -2.99
N THR A 72 -10.16 -17.84 -2.72
CA THR A 72 -10.12 -16.61 -3.51
C THR A 72 -9.66 -16.88 -4.93
N LEU A 73 -8.58 -17.66 -5.11
CA LEU A 73 -8.08 -18.04 -6.44
C LEU A 73 -9.10 -18.86 -7.24
N GLN A 74 -9.81 -19.80 -6.59
CA GLN A 74 -10.88 -20.55 -7.24
C GLN A 74 -12.02 -19.63 -7.69
N MET A 75 -12.41 -18.65 -6.87
CA MET A 75 -13.44 -17.68 -7.22
C MET A 75 -13.02 -16.77 -8.38
N LEU A 76 -11.80 -16.23 -8.35
CA LEU A 76 -11.27 -15.45 -9.45
C LEU A 76 -11.23 -16.27 -10.75
N LYS A 77 -10.89 -17.55 -10.66
CA LYS A 77 -10.97 -18.46 -11.82
C LYS A 77 -12.39 -18.62 -12.36
N THR A 78 -13.41 -18.71 -11.48
CA THR A 78 -14.81 -18.77 -11.93
C THR A 78 -15.30 -17.46 -12.56
N LEU A 79 -14.73 -16.32 -12.15
CA LEU A 79 -14.97 -15.00 -12.74
C LEU A 79 -14.24 -14.80 -14.08
N GLY A 80 -13.39 -15.75 -14.50
CA GLY A 80 -12.70 -15.71 -15.79
C GLY A 80 -11.25 -15.23 -15.73
N TYR A 81 -10.71 -14.97 -14.53
CA TYR A 81 -9.30 -14.61 -14.35
C TYR A 81 -8.39 -15.84 -14.49
N LEU A 82 -7.25 -15.65 -15.15
CA LEU A 82 -6.23 -16.70 -15.27
C LEU A 82 -5.40 -16.79 -13.99
N SER A 83 -5.36 -17.99 -13.39
CA SER A 83 -4.50 -18.32 -12.26
C SER A 83 -3.21 -18.98 -12.75
N PHE A 84 -2.05 -18.38 -12.51
CA PHE A 84 -0.73 -18.88 -12.95
C PHE A 84 -0.12 -19.98 -12.05
N THR A 85 -0.92 -20.71 -11.28
CA THR A 85 -0.44 -21.87 -10.51
C THR A 85 -0.36 -23.10 -11.43
N GLU A 86 0.78 -23.27 -12.09
CA GLU A 86 1.28 -24.58 -12.57
C GLU A 86 2.24 -25.20 -11.54
#